data_AF-A0A937LGN1-F1
#
_entry.id   AF-A0A937LGN1-F1
#
_cell.length_a   1.000
_cell.length_b   1.000
_cell.length_c   1.000
_cell.angle_alpha   90.00
_cell.angle_beta   90.00
_cell.angle_gamma   90.00
#
_symmetry.space_group_name_H-M   'P 1'
#
loop_
_entity.id
_entity.type
_entity.pdbx_description
1 polymer ?
#
loop_
_entity_poly.entity_id
_entity_poly.type
_entity_poly.pdbx_seq_one_letter_code
_entity_poly.pdbx_strand_id
1 'polypeptide(L)'
;MIWLALAVAVLLWWLMTGLALMSVHQPRALRQPIFLLATIFATVSIWGVEANAASHTMLATVAGFAMGLIIWAWLELSYLMGYITGPVKRPATASMTLPQRFYNALGTTIYHEFLVVAVVGIVCVLGAGQPNPTIQNTLALLWLMRWSTKLNLFFGVRHFNSQWLPDNMRYITSYLRAGKNSCFMLFSTTLAAYCTYLLFSYGQVAVEPATALSLFLIAWLAVLAVLEHFFLMVPMGETALWRWAEGNTRKTS
;
A
#
# COMPACT_ATOMS: atom_id res chain seq x y z
N MET A 1 -23.50 -4.92 -7.91
CA MET A 1 -22.05 -5.13 -8.10
C MET A 1 -21.22 -4.17 -7.27
N ILE A 2 -21.55 -2.86 -7.24
CA ILE A 2 -20.85 -1.83 -6.45
C ILE A 2 -20.78 -2.16 -4.95
N TRP A 3 -21.89 -2.57 -4.33
CA TRP A 3 -21.94 -2.93 -2.90
C TRP A 3 -21.14 -4.19 -2.56
N LEU A 4 -21.13 -5.18 -3.46
CA LEU A 4 -20.31 -6.37 -3.32
C LEU A 4 -18.82 -6.00 -3.40
N ALA A 5 -18.45 -5.18 -4.38
CA ALA A 5 -17.09 -4.67 -4.52
C ALA A 5 -16.66 -3.85 -3.30
N LEU A 6 -17.55 -3.03 -2.72
CA LEU A 6 -17.30 -2.30 -1.48
C LEU A 6 -16.95 -3.26 -0.35
N ALA A 7 -17.82 -4.25 -0.10
CA ALA A 7 -17.62 -5.20 0.99
C ALA A 7 -16.30 -5.96 0.83
N VAL A 8 -16.03 -6.48 -0.38
CA VAL A 8 -14.80 -7.20 -0.69
C VAL A 8 -13.56 -6.32 -0.52
N ALA A 9 -13.57 -5.11 -1.09
CA ALA A 9 -12.44 -4.19 -1.03
C ALA A 9 -12.15 -3.75 0.42
N VAL A 10 -13.18 -3.35 1.17
CA VAL A 10 -13.02 -2.92 2.57
C VAL A 10 -12.56 -4.06 3.44
N LEU A 11 -13.16 -5.26 3.33
CA LEU A 11 -12.78 -6.41 4.14
C LEU A 11 -11.34 -6.85 3.87
N LEU A 12 -10.96 -7.00 2.60
CA LEU A 12 -9.61 -7.42 2.24
C LEU A 12 -8.57 -6.36 2.59
N TRP A 13 -8.86 -5.08 2.32
CA TRP A 13 -7.95 -4.00 2.71
C TRP A 13 -7.79 -3.92 4.23
N TRP A 14 -8.89 -3.99 4.99
CA TRP A 14 -8.85 -3.96 6.45
C TRP A 14 -8.07 -5.14 7.01
N LEU A 15 -8.32 -6.34 6.48
CA LEU A 15 -7.60 -7.55 6.88
C LEU A 15 -6.10 -7.44 6.57
N MET A 16 -5.73 -7.00 5.38
CA MET A 16 -4.32 -6.89 4.98
C MET A 16 -3.57 -5.83 5.80
N THR A 17 -4.16 -4.65 5.99
CA THR A 17 -3.56 -3.58 6.80
C THR A 17 -3.44 -4.02 8.27
N GLY A 18 -4.48 -4.64 8.82
CA GLY A 18 -4.46 -5.18 10.18
C GLY A 18 -3.41 -6.25 10.38
N LEU A 19 -3.32 -7.22 9.47
CA LEU A 19 -2.31 -8.29 9.49
C LEU A 19 -0.89 -7.72 9.35
N ALA A 20 -0.69 -6.72 8.50
CA ALA A 20 0.61 -6.07 8.35
C ALA A 20 1.05 -5.42 9.68
N LEU A 21 0.18 -4.63 10.32
CA LEU A 21 0.47 -3.98 11.60
C LEU A 21 0.73 -5.01 12.70
N MET A 22 -0.12 -6.03 12.83
CA MET A 22 0.05 -7.09 13.82
C MET A 22 1.39 -7.82 13.65
N SER A 23 1.77 -8.13 12.41
CA SER A 23 2.99 -8.86 12.08
C SER A 23 4.26 -8.09 12.42
N VAL A 24 4.23 -6.77 12.25
CA VAL A 24 5.38 -5.89 12.51
C VAL A 24 5.68 -5.75 14.00
N HIS A 25 4.64 -5.80 14.85
CA HIS A 25 4.78 -5.70 16.30
C HIS A 25 5.07 -7.04 16.99
N GLN A 26 5.22 -8.14 16.25
CA GLN A 26 5.55 -9.45 16.83
C GLN A 26 7.04 -9.57 17.28
N PRO A 27 7.34 -10.43 18.27
CA PRO A 27 8.71 -10.75 18.65
C PRO A 27 9.48 -11.39 17.47
N ARG A 28 10.82 -11.23 17.46
CA ARG A 28 11.69 -11.67 16.34
C ARG A 28 11.53 -13.14 15.97
N ALA A 29 11.23 -14.01 16.94
CA ALA A 29 11.01 -15.44 16.73
C ALA A 29 9.77 -15.75 15.87
N LEU A 30 8.72 -14.94 15.96
CA LEU A 30 7.49 -15.10 15.16
C LEU A 30 7.55 -14.36 13.82
N ARG A 31 8.43 -13.37 13.67
CA ARG A 31 8.57 -12.62 12.40
C ARG A 31 9.06 -13.48 11.24
N GLN A 32 10.04 -14.36 11.48
CA GLN A 32 10.58 -15.25 10.45
C GLN A 32 9.54 -16.21 9.84
N PRO A 33 8.77 -16.98 10.64
CA PRO A 33 7.74 -17.87 10.08
C PRO A 33 6.60 -17.10 9.40
N ILE A 34 6.21 -15.93 9.93
CA ILE A 34 5.21 -15.06 9.29
C ILE A 34 5.69 -14.60 7.91
N PHE A 35 6.94 -14.15 7.82
CA PHE A 35 7.51 -13.71 6.54
C PHE A 35 7.68 -14.86 5.55
N LEU A 36 8.08 -16.05 6.02
CA LEU A 36 8.16 -17.25 5.19
C LEU A 36 6.78 -17.60 4.60
N LEU A 37 5.75 -17.62 5.44
CA LEU A 37 4.37 -17.90 5.03
C LEU A 37 3.88 -16.85 4.01
N ALA A 38 4.11 -15.56 4.28
CA ALA A 38 3.77 -14.49 3.36
C ALA A 38 4.50 -14.63 2.01
N THR A 39 5.77 -15.07 2.04
CA THR A 39 6.56 -15.32 0.83
C THR A 39 5.98 -16.46 0.01
N ILE A 40 5.59 -17.57 0.66
CA ILE A 40 4.94 -18.70 -0.01
C ILE A 40 3.65 -18.24 -0.69
N PHE A 41 2.79 -17.50 0.01
CA PHE A 41 1.54 -16.98 -0.56
C PHE A 41 1.79 -16.00 -1.72
N ALA A 42 2.80 -15.13 -1.62
CA ALA A 42 3.19 -14.23 -2.70
C ALA A 42 3.71 -14.99 -3.92
N THR A 43 4.58 -16.00 -3.73
CA THR A 43 5.10 -16.82 -4.83
C THR A 43 3.99 -17.60 -5.53
N VAL A 44 3.07 -18.23 -4.78
CA VAL A 44 1.90 -18.91 -5.34
C VAL A 44 1.00 -17.93 -6.10
N SER A 45 0.80 -16.72 -5.55
CA SER A 45 0.01 -15.69 -6.22
C SER A 45 0.65 -15.25 -7.53
N ILE A 46 1.97 -15.00 -7.56
CA ILE A 46 2.72 -14.63 -8.77
C ILE A 46 2.63 -15.75 -9.82
N TRP A 47 2.79 -17.01 -9.41
CA TRP A 47 2.70 -18.14 -10.32
C TRP A 47 1.31 -18.31 -10.93
N GLY A 48 0.26 -17.99 -10.16
CA GLY A 48 -1.13 -18.03 -10.63
C GLY A 48 -1.59 -16.82 -11.47
N VAL A 49 -0.76 -15.77 -11.61
CA VAL A 49 -1.16 -14.51 -12.29
C VAL A 49 -1.63 -14.78 -13.71
N GLU A 50 -0.86 -15.52 -14.49
CA GLU A 50 -1.15 -15.77 -15.92
C GLU A 50 -2.46 -16.54 -16.08
N ALA A 51 -2.66 -17.62 -15.31
CA ALA A 51 -3.87 -18.42 -15.34
C ALA A 51 -5.13 -17.61 -14.93
N ASN A 52 -4.99 -16.75 -13.91
CA ASN A 52 -6.08 -15.89 -13.49
C ASN A 52 -6.36 -14.75 -14.48
N ALA A 53 -5.31 -14.19 -15.09
CA ALA A 53 -5.40 -13.13 -16.09
C ALA A 53 -6.08 -13.62 -17.37
N ALA A 54 -5.83 -14.86 -17.78
CA ALA A 54 -6.48 -15.52 -18.92
C ALA A 54 -7.98 -15.78 -18.71
N SER A 55 -8.45 -15.80 -17.46
CA SER A 55 -9.84 -16.10 -17.11
C SER A 55 -10.68 -14.83 -16.96
N HIS A 56 -11.66 -14.63 -17.85
CA HIS A 56 -12.61 -13.50 -17.78
C HIS A 56 -13.91 -13.90 -17.07
N THR A 57 -13.84 -14.06 -15.74
CA THR A 57 -15.01 -14.37 -14.91
C THR A 57 -15.03 -13.50 -13.66
N MET A 58 -16.21 -13.29 -13.07
CA MET A 58 -16.33 -12.53 -11.82
C MET A 58 -15.48 -13.13 -10.68
N LEU A 59 -15.38 -14.47 -10.63
CA LEU A 59 -14.56 -15.15 -9.63
C LEU A 59 -13.07 -14.89 -9.85
N ALA A 60 -12.60 -14.94 -11.10
CA ALA A 60 -11.22 -14.59 -11.44
C ALA A 60 -10.91 -13.10 -11.18
N THR A 61 -11.89 -12.21 -11.30
CA THR A 61 -11.76 -10.80 -10.91
C THR A 61 -11.54 -10.64 -9.41
N VAL A 62 -12.36 -11.28 -8.57
CA VAL A 62 -12.23 -11.23 -7.10
C VAL A 62 -10.95 -11.92 -6.64
N ALA A 63 -10.63 -13.09 -7.20
CA ALA A 63 -9.40 -13.81 -6.91
C ALA A 63 -8.17 -12.99 -7.32
N GLY A 64 -8.18 -12.38 -8.50
CA GLY A 64 -7.11 -11.50 -8.96
C GLY A 64 -6.90 -10.28 -8.06
N PHE A 65 -7.98 -9.66 -7.59
CA PHE A 65 -7.89 -8.57 -6.62
C PHE A 65 -7.22 -9.03 -5.30
N ALA A 66 -7.63 -10.19 -4.77
CA ALA A 66 -7.03 -10.76 -3.57
C ALA A 66 -5.54 -11.12 -3.78
N MET A 67 -5.17 -11.71 -4.93
CA MET A 67 -3.79 -12.00 -5.29
C MET A 67 -2.93 -10.74 -5.35
N GLY A 68 -3.45 -9.66 -5.96
CA GLY A 68 -2.78 -8.36 -5.98
C GLY A 68 -2.51 -7.81 -4.58
N LEU A 69 -3.49 -7.93 -3.68
CA LEU A 69 -3.33 -7.52 -2.29
C LEU A 69 -2.33 -8.38 -1.51
N ILE A 70 -2.30 -9.70 -1.74
CA ILE A 70 -1.32 -10.61 -1.10
C ILE A 70 0.10 -10.27 -1.55
N ILE A 71 0.31 -10.06 -2.85
CA ILE A 71 1.60 -9.65 -3.41
C ILE A 71 2.03 -8.31 -2.80
N TRP A 72 1.12 -7.34 -2.73
CA TRP A 72 1.38 -6.04 -2.11
C TRP A 72 1.70 -6.15 -0.61
N ALA A 73 0.95 -6.95 0.14
CA ALA A 73 1.17 -7.16 1.56
C ALA A 73 2.55 -7.77 1.84
N TRP A 74 3.00 -8.70 1.00
CA TRP A 74 4.35 -9.25 1.10
C TRP A 74 5.44 -8.18 0.84
N LEU A 75 5.24 -7.33 -0.18
CA LEU A 75 6.14 -6.20 -0.45
C LEU A 75 6.22 -5.26 0.76
N GLU A 76 5.08 -4.82 1.30
CA GLU A 76 5.01 -3.97 2.49
C GLU A 76 5.68 -4.63 3.71
N LEU A 77 5.41 -5.92 3.97
CA LEU A 77 6.02 -6.66 5.07
C LEU A 77 7.54 -6.77 4.93
N SER A 78 8.05 -7.00 3.71
CA SER A 78 9.49 -7.08 3.44
C SER A 78 10.22 -5.78 3.83
N TYR A 79 9.55 -4.65 3.64
CA TYR A 79 10.02 -3.33 4.03
C TYR A 79 9.89 -3.12 5.53
N LEU A 80 8.68 -3.25 6.10
CA LEU A 80 8.41 -2.97 7.51
C LEU A 80 9.23 -3.86 8.47
N MET A 81 9.46 -5.13 8.12
CA MET A 81 10.30 -6.03 8.91
C MET A 81 11.80 -5.74 8.80
N GLY A 82 12.21 -4.90 7.84
CA GLY A 82 13.61 -4.49 7.66
C GLY A 82 14.46 -5.49 6.87
N TYR A 83 13.85 -6.46 6.17
CA TYR A 83 14.58 -7.42 5.34
C TYR A 83 15.13 -6.76 4.07
N ILE A 84 14.30 -5.96 3.41
CA ILE A 84 14.64 -5.28 2.15
C ILE A 84 14.47 -3.79 2.37
N THR A 85 15.56 -3.15 2.79
CA THR A 85 15.63 -1.70 3.08
C THR A 85 16.82 -1.10 2.37
N GLY A 86 16.78 0.20 2.06
CA GLY A 86 17.90 0.88 1.41
C GLY A 86 19.18 0.95 2.26
N PRO A 87 20.30 1.34 1.65
CA PRO A 87 21.62 1.40 2.28
C PRO A 87 21.73 2.47 3.38
N VAL A 88 20.85 3.47 3.39
CA VAL A 88 20.90 4.58 4.36
C VAL A 88 20.09 4.21 5.61
N LYS A 89 20.80 3.95 6.72
CA LYS A 89 20.23 3.65 8.05
C LYS A 89 20.54 4.71 9.12
N ARG A 90 20.98 5.89 8.68
CA ARG A 90 21.36 7.00 9.56
C ARG A 90 20.25 8.06 9.62
N PRO A 91 20.08 8.79 10.75
CA PRO A 91 19.15 9.91 10.83
C PRO A 91 19.65 11.11 10.01
N ALA A 92 18.73 11.98 9.60
CA ALA A 92 19.04 13.23 8.91
C ALA A 92 19.80 14.19 9.83
N THR A 93 20.91 14.78 9.36
CA THR A 93 21.60 15.84 10.10
C THR A 93 20.93 17.19 9.86
N ALA A 94 20.92 18.05 10.89
CA ALA A 94 20.24 19.35 10.83
C ALA A 94 20.77 20.26 9.71
N SER A 95 22.04 20.11 9.31
CA SER A 95 22.73 20.87 8.27
C SER A 95 22.41 20.45 6.82
N MET A 96 21.64 19.37 6.60
CA MET A 96 21.34 18.90 5.24
C MET A 96 20.37 19.83 4.50
N THR A 97 20.73 20.16 3.25
CA THR A 97 19.85 20.86 2.30
C THR A 97 18.67 19.97 1.87
N LEU A 98 17.57 20.58 1.41
CA LEU A 98 16.36 19.85 0.99
C LEU A 98 16.64 18.73 -0.05
N PRO A 99 17.47 18.94 -1.10
CA PRO A 99 17.77 17.89 -2.08
C PRO A 99 18.60 16.75 -1.49
N GLN A 100 19.54 17.06 -0.59
CA GLN A 100 20.33 16.03 0.10
C GLN A 100 19.47 15.21 1.06
N ARG A 101 18.48 15.84 1.71
CA ARG A 101 17.49 15.12 2.53
C ARG A 101 16.63 14.21 1.66
N PHE A 102 16.19 14.66 0.49
CA PHE A 102 15.42 13.85 -0.46
C PHE A 102 16.21 12.62 -0.93
N TYR A 103 17.46 12.82 -1.37
CA TYR A 103 18.31 11.73 -1.83
C TYR A 103 18.59 10.70 -0.73
N ASN A 104 18.89 11.16 0.48
CA ASN A 104 19.09 10.25 1.61
C ASN A 104 17.78 9.55 2.03
N ALA A 105 16.64 10.23 1.96
CA ALA A 105 15.32 9.63 2.22
C ALA A 105 15.00 8.52 1.21
N LEU A 106 15.19 8.76 -0.08
CA LEU A 106 15.09 7.72 -1.11
C LEU A 106 16.09 6.58 -0.87
N GLY A 107 17.31 6.92 -0.44
CA GLY A 107 18.34 5.95 -0.04
C GLY A 107 17.95 5.06 1.14
N THR A 108 16.91 5.40 1.91
CA THR A 108 16.37 4.52 2.96
C THR A 108 15.45 3.43 2.41
N THR A 109 14.87 3.63 1.22
CA THR A 109 13.84 2.74 0.63
C THR A 109 14.22 2.17 -0.73
N ILE A 110 15.34 2.58 -1.32
CA ILE A 110 15.65 2.31 -2.74
C ILE A 110 15.61 0.82 -3.13
N TYR A 111 16.14 -0.11 -2.32
CA TYR A 111 16.10 -1.54 -2.64
C TYR A 111 14.69 -2.11 -2.62
N HIS A 112 13.85 -1.61 -1.72
CA HIS A 112 12.44 -1.96 -1.70
C HIS A 112 11.72 -1.40 -2.94
N GLU A 113 12.01 -0.16 -3.35
CA GLU A 113 11.43 0.40 -4.58
C GLU A 113 11.81 -0.40 -5.82
N PHE A 114 13.07 -0.82 -5.94
CA PHE A 114 13.48 -1.69 -7.03
C PHE A 114 12.74 -3.02 -7.02
N LEU A 115 12.54 -3.62 -5.85
CA LEU A 115 11.75 -4.84 -5.73
C LEU A 115 10.29 -4.62 -6.14
N VAL A 116 9.66 -3.55 -5.67
CA VAL A 116 8.27 -3.22 -6.02
C VAL A 116 8.14 -3.03 -7.53
N VAL A 117 9.02 -2.23 -8.15
CA VAL A 117 9.01 -2.02 -9.60
C VAL A 117 9.24 -3.32 -10.37
N ALA A 118 10.15 -4.18 -9.91
CA ALA A 118 10.40 -5.48 -10.54
C ALA A 118 9.17 -6.40 -10.46
N VAL A 119 8.55 -6.52 -9.29
CA VAL A 119 7.36 -7.39 -9.10
C VAL A 119 6.15 -6.85 -9.84
N VAL A 120 5.87 -5.55 -9.73
CA VAL A 120 4.78 -4.90 -10.49
C VAL A 120 5.03 -5.04 -11.99
N GLY A 121 6.28 -4.85 -12.44
CA GLY A 121 6.68 -5.02 -13.84
C GLY A 121 6.46 -6.43 -14.35
N ILE A 122 6.86 -7.46 -13.59
CA ILE A 122 6.62 -8.87 -13.93
C ILE A 122 5.12 -9.13 -14.06
N VAL A 123 4.31 -8.69 -13.11
CA VAL A 123 2.85 -8.90 -13.15
C VAL A 123 2.21 -8.17 -14.32
N CYS A 124 2.65 -6.96 -14.65
CA CYS A 124 2.17 -6.23 -15.83
C CYS A 124 2.55 -6.94 -17.13
N VAL A 125 3.75 -7.53 -17.23
CA VAL A 125 4.15 -8.31 -18.41
C VAL A 125 3.32 -9.59 -18.53
N LEU A 126 3.11 -10.31 -17.43
CA LEU A 126 2.28 -11.53 -17.42
C LEU A 126 0.79 -11.23 -17.69
N GLY A 127 0.31 -10.06 -17.26
CA GLY A 127 -1.06 -9.59 -17.51
C GLY A 127 -1.24 -8.87 -18.85
N ALA A 128 -0.17 -8.56 -19.58
CA ALA A 128 -0.25 -7.80 -20.82
C ALA A 128 -1.00 -8.61 -21.89
N GLY A 129 -2.03 -8.00 -22.48
CA GLY A 129 -2.85 -8.64 -23.51
C GLY A 129 -3.86 -9.67 -23.00
N GLN A 130 -3.98 -9.84 -21.67
CA GLN A 130 -4.93 -10.76 -21.06
C GLN A 130 -6.28 -10.08 -20.79
N PRO A 131 -7.39 -10.84 -20.79
CA PRO A 131 -8.72 -10.29 -20.67
C PRO A 131 -9.02 -9.72 -19.27
N ASN A 132 -8.35 -10.19 -18.21
CA ASN A 132 -8.57 -9.74 -16.84
C ASN A 132 -7.41 -8.89 -16.29
N PRO A 133 -7.48 -7.55 -16.38
CA PRO A 133 -6.42 -6.64 -15.92
C PRO A 133 -6.47 -6.34 -14.41
N THR A 134 -7.24 -7.08 -13.62
CA THR A 134 -7.51 -6.71 -12.22
C THR A 134 -6.25 -6.71 -11.35
N ILE A 135 -5.37 -7.71 -11.50
CA ILE A 135 -4.16 -7.84 -10.67
C ILE A 135 -3.22 -6.66 -10.92
N GLN A 136 -2.91 -6.39 -12.19
CA GLN A 136 -2.01 -5.31 -12.60
C GLN A 136 -2.54 -3.93 -12.16
N ASN A 137 -3.84 -3.67 -12.33
CA ASN A 137 -4.43 -2.39 -11.96
C ASN A 137 -4.45 -2.19 -10.45
N THR A 138 -4.70 -3.26 -9.68
CA THR A 138 -4.64 -3.23 -8.20
C THR A 138 -3.23 -2.88 -7.73
N LEU A 139 -2.22 -3.57 -8.26
CA LEU A 139 -0.82 -3.32 -7.91
C LEU A 139 -0.33 -1.94 -8.35
N ALA A 140 -0.70 -1.51 -9.56
CA ALA A 140 -0.36 -0.18 -10.07
C ALA A 140 -0.97 0.92 -9.20
N LEU A 141 -2.24 0.78 -8.80
CA LEU A 141 -2.90 1.74 -7.92
C LEU A 141 -2.18 1.81 -6.57
N LEU A 142 -1.92 0.67 -5.93
CA LEU A 142 -1.24 0.64 -4.63
C LEU A 142 0.17 1.25 -4.72
N TRP A 143 0.91 0.94 -5.78
CA TRP A 143 2.23 1.52 -6.02
C TRP A 143 2.18 3.04 -6.19
N LEU A 144 1.27 3.55 -7.03
CA LEU A 144 1.10 4.98 -7.24
C LEU A 144 0.67 5.70 -5.96
N MET A 145 -0.28 5.14 -5.22
CA MET A 145 -0.74 5.71 -3.95
C MET A 145 0.35 5.68 -2.89
N ARG A 146 1.18 4.64 -2.85
CA ARG A 146 2.32 4.56 -1.93
C ARG A 146 3.34 5.65 -2.24
N TRP A 147 3.65 5.88 -3.51
CA TRP A 147 4.53 6.97 -3.95
C TRP A 147 3.95 8.34 -3.62
N SER A 148 2.67 8.54 -3.90
CA SER A 148 1.96 9.77 -3.53
C SER A 148 2.08 10.04 -2.03
N THR A 149 1.83 9.05 -1.18
CA THR A 149 1.97 9.19 0.28
C THR A 149 3.41 9.52 0.68
N LYS A 150 4.42 8.86 0.11
CA LYS A 150 5.84 9.16 0.40
C LYS A 150 6.23 10.59 0.04
N LEU A 151 5.79 11.07 -1.13
CA LEU A 151 6.01 12.44 -1.56
C LEU A 151 5.27 13.43 -0.67
N ASN A 152 4.00 13.16 -0.33
CA ASN A 152 3.23 13.98 0.60
C ASN A 152 3.95 14.11 1.95
N LEU A 153 4.40 13.00 2.54
CA LEU A 153 5.16 12.97 3.79
C LEU A 153 6.49 13.74 3.71
N PHE A 154 7.17 13.71 2.55
CA PHE A 154 8.40 14.46 2.32
C PHE A 154 8.15 15.98 2.21
N PHE A 155 7.15 16.40 1.42
CA PHE A 155 6.81 17.82 1.26
C PHE A 155 6.17 18.44 2.51
N GLY A 156 5.54 17.61 3.32
CA GLY A 156 5.06 17.95 4.65
C GLY A 156 3.56 17.75 4.79
N VAL A 157 3.22 17.17 5.94
CA VAL A 157 1.87 16.74 6.32
C VAL A 157 1.60 17.19 7.75
N ARG A 158 0.34 17.50 8.04
CA ARG A 158 -0.09 17.99 9.36
C ARG A 158 -0.12 16.93 10.44
N HIS A 159 -0.42 15.68 10.09
CA HIS A 159 -0.44 14.57 11.03
C HIS A 159 0.30 13.35 10.49
N PHE A 160 1.20 12.81 11.31
CA PHE A 160 1.89 11.54 11.03
C PHE A 160 2.07 10.78 12.35
N ASN A 161 1.48 9.59 12.44
CA ASN A 161 1.59 8.74 13.62
C ASN A 161 2.94 7.99 13.63
N SER A 162 3.94 8.61 14.26
CA SER A 162 5.27 8.00 14.42
C SER A 162 5.29 6.70 15.24
N GLN A 163 4.20 6.39 15.95
CA GLN A 163 4.02 5.16 16.73
C GLN A 163 3.76 3.91 15.86
N TRP A 164 3.34 4.10 14.61
CA TRP A 164 3.07 3.00 13.68
C TRP A 164 4.34 2.43 13.05
N LEU A 165 5.42 3.23 13.03
CA LEU A 165 6.70 2.78 12.51
C LEU A 165 7.39 1.90 13.56
N PRO A 166 7.85 0.70 13.18
CA PRO A 166 8.66 -0.12 14.07
C PRO A 166 9.96 0.60 14.44
N ASP A 167 10.49 0.26 15.62
CA ASP A 167 11.64 0.97 16.22
C ASP A 167 12.87 1.04 15.32
N ASN A 168 13.06 0.04 14.46
CA ASN A 168 14.14 -0.02 13.46
C ASN A 168 14.02 1.05 12.36
N MET A 169 12.85 1.64 12.13
CA MET A 169 12.59 2.64 11.08
C MET A 169 12.27 4.03 11.61
N ARG A 170 12.29 4.22 12.94
CA ARG A 170 11.97 5.50 13.57
C ARG A 170 12.93 6.62 13.13
N TYR A 171 14.14 6.30 12.68
CA TYR A 171 15.08 7.28 12.11
C TYR A 171 14.54 7.97 10.85
N ILE A 172 13.63 7.34 10.09
CA ILE A 172 13.06 7.90 8.87
C ILE A 172 12.24 9.17 9.17
N THR A 173 11.63 9.26 10.36
CA THR A 173 10.86 10.44 10.76
C THR A 173 11.70 11.71 10.83
N SER A 174 13.03 11.58 10.97
CA SER A 174 13.96 12.73 10.92
C SER A 174 14.08 13.36 9.52
N TYR A 175 13.75 12.61 8.47
CA TYR A 175 13.68 13.11 7.10
C TYR A 175 12.31 13.71 6.75
N LEU A 176 11.28 13.40 7.53
CA LEU A 176 9.92 13.88 7.32
C LEU A 176 9.73 15.26 7.92
N ARG A 177 8.93 16.09 7.24
CA ARG A 177 8.59 17.43 7.74
C ARG A 177 7.19 17.43 8.31
N ALA A 178 7.06 17.33 9.63
CA ALA A 178 5.80 17.63 10.32
C ALA A 178 5.51 19.13 10.16
N GLY A 179 4.39 19.51 9.55
CA GLY A 179 4.15 20.90 9.16
C GLY A 179 2.75 21.20 8.63
N LYS A 180 2.62 22.29 7.85
CA LYS A 180 1.35 22.63 7.18
C LYS A 180 1.14 21.72 5.97
N ASN A 181 -0.12 21.42 5.65
CA ASN A 181 -0.48 20.65 4.45
C ASN A 181 0.12 21.33 3.21
N SER A 182 0.99 20.62 2.50
CA SER A 182 1.57 21.12 1.25
C SER A 182 0.49 21.27 0.17
N CYS A 183 0.64 22.23 -0.75
CA CYS A 183 -0.25 22.35 -1.92
C CYS A 183 -0.24 21.07 -2.77
N PHE A 184 0.89 20.34 -2.76
CA PHE A 184 1.03 19.05 -3.42
C PHE A 184 0.07 18.01 -2.86
N MET A 185 -0.19 18.01 -1.54
CA MET A 185 -1.14 17.09 -0.93
C MET A 185 -2.58 17.35 -1.41
N LEU A 186 -3.01 18.61 -1.49
CA LEU A 186 -4.33 18.96 -2.03
C LEU A 186 -4.44 18.55 -3.51
N PHE A 187 -3.42 18.83 -4.31
CA PHE A 187 -3.40 18.45 -5.72
C PHE A 187 -3.45 16.93 -5.91
N SER A 188 -2.61 16.19 -5.19
CA SER A 188 -2.54 14.73 -5.30
C SER A 188 -3.84 14.06 -4.85
N THR A 189 -4.46 14.52 -3.76
CA THR A 189 -5.72 13.96 -3.26
C THR A 189 -6.88 14.31 -4.20
N THR A 190 -6.92 15.52 -4.77
CA THR A 190 -7.94 15.90 -5.76
C THR A 190 -7.80 15.09 -7.04
N LEU A 191 -6.57 14.88 -7.52
CA LEU A 191 -6.30 14.04 -8.69
C LEU A 191 -6.71 12.59 -8.43
N ALA A 192 -6.38 12.03 -7.26
CA ALA A 192 -6.79 10.69 -6.85
C ALA A 192 -8.32 10.55 -6.77
N ALA A 193 -9.02 11.55 -6.22
CA ALA A 193 -10.48 11.58 -6.18
C ALA A 193 -11.10 11.65 -7.58
N TYR A 194 -10.51 12.43 -8.49
CA TYR A 194 -10.94 12.51 -9.88
C TYR A 194 -10.75 11.17 -10.62
N CYS A 195 -9.59 10.53 -10.48
CA CYS A 195 -9.35 9.20 -11.04
C CYS A 195 -10.34 8.17 -10.47
N THR A 196 -10.66 8.24 -9.18
CA THR A 196 -11.67 7.40 -8.52
C THR A 196 -13.05 7.59 -9.15
N TYR A 197 -13.45 8.85 -9.37
CA TYR A 197 -14.70 9.17 -10.06
C TYR A 197 -14.74 8.57 -11.47
N LEU A 198 -13.66 8.70 -12.24
CA LEU A 198 -13.57 8.11 -13.58
C LEU A 198 -13.72 6.58 -13.54
N LEU A 199 -13.08 5.90 -12.59
CA LEU A 199 -13.22 4.45 -12.42
C LEU A 199 -14.67 4.05 -12.15
N PHE A 200 -15.39 4.79 -11.30
CA PHE A 200 -16.82 4.57 -11.10
C PHE A 200 -17.62 4.81 -12.38
N SER A 201 -17.36 5.90 -13.12
CA SER A 201 -18.09 6.19 -14.35
C SER A 201 -17.87 5.12 -15.42
N TYR A 202 -16.64 4.64 -15.61
CA TYR A 202 -16.35 3.55 -16.54
C TYR A 202 -16.96 2.23 -16.06
N GLY A 203 -17.00 1.97 -14.75
CA GLY A 203 -17.66 0.80 -14.19
C GLY A 203 -19.17 0.77 -14.40
N GLN A 204 -19.84 1.92 -14.43
CA GLN A 204 -21.29 2.00 -14.71
C GLN A 204 -21.63 1.73 -16.18
N VAL A 205 -20.75 2.13 -17.10
CA VAL A 205 -20.97 2.01 -18.55
C VAL A 205 -20.44 0.68 -19.10
N ALA A 206 -19.67 -0.07 -18.30
CA ALA A 206 -19.15 -1.37 -18.69
C ALA A 206 -20.28 -2.38 -18.96
N VAL A 207 -20.27 -2.94 -20.18
CA VAL A 207 -21.26 -3.92 -20.64
C VAL A 207 -21.04 -5.29 -19.99
N GLU A 208 -19.77 -5.64 -19.76
CA GLU A 208 -19.40 -6.94 -19.20
C GLU A 208 -19.33 -6.91 -17.67
N PRO A 209 -19.96 -7.88 -16.97
CA PRO A 209 -20.02 -7.88 -15.52
C PRO A 209 -18.64 -8.06 -14.86
N ALA A 210 -17.75 -8.89 -15.41
CA ALA A 210 -16.41 -9.08 -14.85
C ALA A 210 -15.56 -7.79 -14.93
N THR A 211 -15.64 -7.07 -16.05
CA THR A 211 -14.98 -5.77 -16.26
C THR A 211 -15.55 -4.70 -15.32
N ALA A 212 -16.88 -4.63 -15.17
CA ALA A 212 -17.52 -3.73 -14.23
C ALA A 212 -17.09 -4.01 -12.77
N LEU A 213 -17.03 -5.29 -12.38
CA LEU A 213 -16.58 -5.69 -11.05
C LEU A 213 -15.14 -5.28 -10.77
N SER A 214 -14.25 -5.49 -11.74
CA SER A 214 -12.84 -5.11 -11.65
C SER A 214 -12.70 -3.61 -11.38
N LEU A 215 -13.36 -2.79 -12.20
CA LEU A 215 -13.34 -1.33 -12.06
C LEU A 215 -13.91 -0.88 -10.72
N PHE A 216 -15.01 -1.47 -10.25
CA PHE A 216 -15.56 -1.13 -8.94
C PHE A 216 -14.65 -1.53 -7.76
N LEU A 217 -13.97 -2.68 -7.83
CA LEU A 217 -13.00 -3.08 -6.81
C LEU A 217 -11.83 -2.09 -6.74
N ILE A 218 -11.28 -1.74 -7.89
CA ILE A 218 -10.18 -0.77 -8.00
C ILE A 218 -10.65 0.62 -7.56
N ALA A 219 -11.87 1.02 -7.91
CA ALA A 219 -12.45 2.30 -7.48
C ALA A 219 -12.60 2.38 -5.97
N TRP A 220 -13.12 1.33 -5.31
CA TRP A 220 -13.22 1.29 -3.86
C TRP A 220 -11.85 1.28 -3.17
N LEU A 221 -10.86 0.60 -3.75
CA LEU A 221 -9.49 0.67 -3.28
C LEU A 221 -8.91 2.10 -3.43
N ALA A 222 -9.24 2.79 -4.52
CA ALA A 222 -8.88 4.19 -4.72
C ALA A 222 -9.52 5.12 -3.67
N VAL A 223 -10.80 4.90 -3.33
CA VAL A 223 -11.49 5.60 -2.25
C VAL A 223 -10.75 5.41 -0.93
N LEU A 224 -10.37 4.18 -0.59
CA LEU A 224 -9.62 3.88 0.64
C LEU A 224 -8.26 4.59 0.68
N ALA A 225 -7.54 4.64 -0.45
CA ALA A 225 -6.28 5.38 -0.55
C ALA A 225 -6.47 6.90 -0.43
N VAL A 226 -7.54 7.45 -1.00
CA VAL A 226 -7.92 8.86 -0.83
C VAL A 226 -8.25 9.15 0.64
N LEU A 227 -8.95 8.24 1.32
CA LEU A 227 -9.22 8.35 2.76
C LEU A 227 -7.93 8.34 3.60
N GLU A 228 -6.94 7.52 3.24
CA GLU A 228 -5.60 7.55 3.86
C GLU A 228 -4.96 8.95 3.73
N HIS A 229 -5.06 9.60 2.56
CA HIS A 229 -4.59 10.98 2.43
C HIS A 229 -5.37 11.95 3.30
N PHE A 230 -6.69 11.78 3.43
CA PHE A 230 -7.48 12.61 4.36
C PHE A 230 -7.04 12.43 5.81
N PHE A 231 -6.68 11.22 6.24
CA PHE A 231 -6.14 10.99 7.58
C PHE A 231 -4.76 11.62 7.79
N LEU A 232 -3.97 11.75 6.73
CA LEU A 232 -2.74 12.54 6.75
C LEU A 232 -3.04 14.05 6.89
N MET A 233 -4.11 14.55 6.26
CA MET A 233 -4.48 15.97 6.30
C MET A 233 -5.08 16.43 7.63
N VAL A 234 -5.87 15.57 8.28
CA VAL A 234 -6.68 15.89 9.47
C VAL A 234 -6.29 14.93 10.59
N PRO A 235 -6.05 15.41 11.83
CA PRO A 235 -5.75 14.55 12.98
C PRO A 235 -7.00 13.75 13.37
N MET A 236 -7.26 12.69 12.63
CA MET A 236 -8.18 11.63 13.03
C MET A 236 -7.40 10.71 13.97
N GLY A 237 -8.03 10.26 15.06
CA GLY A 237 -7.43 9.28 15.97
C GLY A 237 -7.35 7.91 15.31
N GLU A 238 -6.49 7.74 14.29
CA GLU A 238 -6.24 6.46 13.62
C GLU A 238 -5.83 5.38 14.62
N THR A 239 -5.14 5.78 15.69
CA THR A 239 -4.86 4.92 16.85
C THR A 239 -6.14 4.27 17.36
N ALA A 240 -7.25 5.00 17.52
CA ALA A 240 -8.52 4.47 18.01
C ALA A 240 -9.15 3.38 17.10
N LEU A 241 -8.98 3.48 15.77
CA LEU A 241 -9.47 2.49 14.81
C LEU A 241 -8.68 1.17 14.87
N TRP A 242 -7.39 1.26 15.18
CA TRP A 242 -6.46 0.12 15.13
C TRP A 242 -5.94 -0.34 16.50
N ARG A 243 -6.53 0.15 17.61
CA ARG A 243 -6.22 -0.29 18.99
C ARG A 243 -6.27 -1.80 19.18
N TRP A 244 -7.06 -2.52 18.38
CA TRP A 244 -7.14 -3.97 18.44
C TRP A 244 -5.92 -4.66 17.79
N ALA A 245 -5.28 -4.02 16.82
CA ALA A 245 -4.10 -4.51 16.11
C ALA A 245 -2.79 -4.10 16.80
N GLU A 246 -2.80 -3.01 17.58
CA GLU A 246 -1.79 -2.70 18.61
C GLU A 246 -1.90 -3.75 19.72
N GLY A 247 -1.31 -4.92 19.46
CA GLY A 247 -1.20 -5.99 20.45
C GLY A 247 -0.74 -5.41 21.77
N ASN A 248 -1.50 -5.72 22.82
CA ASN A 248 -1.41 -5.25 24.20
C ASN A 248 0.01 -5.44 24.77
N THR A 249 0.97 -4.63 24.33
CA THR A 249 2.31 -4.56 24.88
C THR A 249 2.20 -3.70 26.13
N ARG A 250 1.63 -4.31 27.18
CA ARG A 250 1.95 -3.92 28.55
C ARG A 250 3.46 -3.90 28.64
N LYS A 251 4.04 -2.71 28.56
CA LYS A 251 5.38 -2.43 29.08
C LYS A 251 5.32 -2.81 30.55
N THR A 252 5.74 -4.03 30.87
CA THR A 252 6.14 -4.37 32.23
C THR A 252 7.38 -3.53 32.50
N SER A 253 7.16 -2.49 33.30
CA SER A 253 8.16 -1.67 33.98
C SER A 253 9.26 -2.50 34.61
#